data_AF-A0A352L5G4-F1
#
_entry.id   AF-A0A352L5G4-F1
#
_cell.length_a   1.000
_cell.length_b   1.000
_cell.length_c   1.000
_cell.angle_alpha   90.00
_cell.angle_beta   90.00
_cell.angle_gamma   90.00
#
_symmetry.space_group_name_H-M   'P 1'
#
loop_
_entity.id
_entity.type
_entity.pdbx_description
1 polymer ?
#
loop_
_entity_poly.entity_id
_entity_poly.type
_entity_poly.pdbx_seq_one_letter_code
_entity_poly.pdbx_strand_id
1 'polypeptide(L)'
;LLVCLFPRTAAVETAAPAFTCGLNEAAVRSVQASPVRTELTKRLQSGDSAVWLFLESGQAERDQAALERLETGLQQQQARLKLPTAPEMEVTEQQLRELKVPLKLSFSVLKVSRSDAAEAFLVSCLLRSEEDLEQLSEPMAFPVFGRGRVLYALAGDGIAEGTIAAACDFLTGPCSCQVKEQNPGFDLLLAGDWDRLLGGVLVSDPLPQETGVGRGTGAPKLLTIPSGRRTGGKGSVPDR
;
A
#
# COMPACT_ATOMS: atom_id res chain seq x y z
N LEU A 1 -19.58 2.35 -23.12
CA LEU A 1 -18.71 3.10 -22.20
C LEU A 1 -18.21 2.14 -21.13
N LEU A 2 -16.93 2.18 -20.78
CA LEU A 2 -16.36 1.46 -19.63
C LEU A 2 -16.09 2.47 -18.53
N VAL A 3 -16.57 2.19 -17.32
CA VAL A 3 -16.38 3.03 -16.13
C VAL A 3 -15.85 2.14 -15.01
N CYS A 4 -14.73 2.53 -14.42
CA CYS A 4 -14.13 1.86 -13.28
C CYS A 4 -14.21 2.80 -12.06
N LEU A 5 -14.67 2.27 -10.94
CA LEU A 5 -14.77 2.98 -9.67
C LEU A 5 -13.74 2.41 -8.69
N PHE A 6 -13.34 3.22 -7.71
CA PHE A 6 -12.61 2.70 -6.56
C PHE A 6 -13.49 1.74 -5.75
N PRO A 7 -12.91 0.74 -5.06
CA PRO A 7 -13.66 -0.11 -4.14
C PRO A 7 -14.37 0.73 -3.08
N ARG A 8 -15.60 0.37 -2.70
CA ARG A 8 -16.36 1.11 -1.66
C ARG A 8 -15.69 1.12 -0.29
N THR A 9 -14.80 0.17 -0.04
CA THR A 9 -14.00 0.07 1.18
C THR A 9 -12.72 0.91 1.14
N ALA A 10 -12.41 1.54 0.00
CA ALA A 10 -11.30 2.47 -0.09
C ALA A 10 -11.71 3.80 0.56
N ALA A 11 -10.81 4.37 1.37
CA ALA A 11 -10.98 5.72 1.93
C ALA A 11 -10.63 6.79 0.88
N VAL A 12 -11.19 6.65 -0.32
CA VAL A 12 -10.98 7.57 -1.44
C VAL A 12 -12.21 8.45 -1.55
N GLU A 13 -12.06 9.71 -1.13
CA GLU A 13 -13.15 10.69 -1.08
C GLU A 13 -13.27 11.50 -2.39
N THR A 14 -13.17 10.84 -3.55
CA THR A 14 -13.40 11.50 -4.85
C THR A 14 -14.77 11.13 -5.44
N ALA A 15 -15.46 12.13 -5.99
CA ALA A 15 -16.66 11.92 -6.78
C ALA A 15 -16.36 11.41 -8.21
N ALA A 16 -15.12 11.54 -8.67
CA ALA A 16 -14.73 11.13 -10.01
C ALA A 16 -14.52 9.60 -10.10
N PRO A 17 -14.92 8.95 -11.21
CA PRO A 17 -14.57 7.56 -11.45
C PRO A 17 -13.05 7.39 -11.55
N ALA A 18 -12.52 6.27 -11.03
CA ALA A 18 -11.10 5.94 -11.11
C ALA A 18 -10.59 5.92 -12.56
N PHE A 19 -11.42 5.48 -13.52
CA PHE A 19 -11.10 5.50 -14.94
C PHE A 19 -12.36 5.47 -15.82
N THR A 20 -12.31 6.13 -16.97
CA THR A 20 -13.40 6.14 -17.97
C THR A 20 -12.85 6.08 -19.38
N CYS A 21 -13.40 5.21 -20.23
CA CYS A 21 -13.02 5.15 -21.65
C CYS A 21 -14.13 4.54 -22.52
N GLY A 22 -13.95 4.61 -23.85
CA GLY A 22 -14.82 3.91 -24.80
C GLY A 22 -14.78 2.39 -24.56
N LEU A 23 -15.94 1.74 -24.54
CA LEU A 23 -15.98 0.28 -24.35
C LEU A 23 -15.56 -0.41 -25.66
N ASN A 24 -14.41 -1.07 -25.61
CA ASN A 24 -13.90 -1.93 -26.67
C ASN A 24 -12.97 -2.99 -26.07
N GLU A 25 -12.54 -3.95 -26.89
CA GLU A 25 -11.70 -5.06 -26.43
C GLU A 25 -10.34 -4.58 -25.88
N ALA A 26 -9.71 -3.60 -26.54
CA ALA A 26 -8.43 -3.05 -26.11
C ALA A 26 -8.52 -2.37 -24.73
N ALA A 27 -9.62 -1.65 -24.48
CA ALA A 27 -9.90 -1.01 -23.20
C ALA A 27 -10.09 -2.04 -22.06
N VAL A 28 -10.79 -3.14 -22.33
CA VAL A 28 -10.95 -4.21 -21.32
C VAL A 28 -9.59 -4.84 -21.00
N ARG A 29 -8.77 -5.10 -22.03
CA ARG A 29 -7.42 -5.65 -21.85
C ARG A 29 -6.51 -4.72 -21.06
N SER A 30 -6.55 -3.41 -21.32
CA SER A 30 -5.70 -2.42 -20.61
C SER A 30 -6.09 -2.22 -19.14
N VAL A 31 -7.37 -2.41 -18.80
CA VAL A 31 -7.84 -2.42 -17.40
C VAL A 31 -7.37 -3.68 -16.68
N GLN A 32 -7.44 -4.85 -17.33
CA GLN A 32 -7.04 -6.12 -16.71
C GLN A 32 -5.56 -6.16 -16.34
N ALA A 33 -4.68 -5.70 -17.22
CA ALA A 33 -3.24 -5.70 -16.98
C ALA A 33 -2.53 -4.60 -17.77
N SER A 34 -1.37 -4.20 -17.27
CA SER A 34 -0.41 -3.37 -17.97
C SER A 34 1.01 -3.83 -17.67
N PRO A 35 2.02 -3.43 -18.47
CA PRO A 35 3.42 -3.75 -18.21
C PRO A 35 3.86 -3.42 -16.77
N VAL A 36 3.58 -2.22 -16.28
CA VAL A 36 3.95 -1.80 -14.92
C VAL A 36 3.21 -2.62 -13.87
N ARG A 37 1.89 -2.84 -14.00
CA ARG A 37 1.13 -3.64 -13.02
C ARG A 37 1.56 -5.11 -12.99
N THR A 38 2.03 -5.64 -14.12
CA THR A 38 2.58 -7.00 -14.22
C THR A 38 3.90 -7.10 -13.46
N GLU A 39 4.83 -6.17 -13.70
CA GLU A 39 6.11 -6.15 -13.00
C GLU A 39 5.94 -5.84 -11.50
N LEU A 40 5.05 -4.91 -11.15
CA LEU A 40 4.65 -4.61 -9.77
C LEU A 40 4.21 -5.89 -9.04
N THR A 41 3.30 -6.65 -9.67
CA THR A 41 2.81 -7.91 -9.09
C THR A 41 3.95 -8.90 -8.87
N LYS A 42 4.84 -9.06 -9.86
CA LYS A 42 5.99 -9.96 -9.76
C LYS A 42 6.93 -9.59 -8.61
N ARG A 43 7.19 -8.29 -8.39
CA ARG A 43 8.05 -7.81 -7.31
C ARG A 43 7.44 -8.03 -5.93
N LEU A 44 6.15 -7.71 -5.76
CA LEU A 44 5.40 -8.02 -4.52
C LEU A 44 5.43 -9.53 -4.22
N GLN A 45 5.20 -10.36 -5.24
CA GLN A 45 5.26 -11.83 -5.11
C GLN A 45 6.68 -12.35 -4.82
N SER A 46 7.72 -11.60 -5.17
CA SER A 46 9.12 -11.93 -4.90
C SER A 46 9.59 -11.54 -3.49
N GLY A 47 8.71 -10.91 -2.71
CA GLY A 47 8.91 -10.59 -1.31
C GLY A 47 9.25 -9.15 -0.99
N ASP A 48 9.17 -8.23 -1.95
CA ASP A 48 9.39 -6.79 -1.70
C ASP A 48 8.38 -6.30 -0.65
N SER A 49 8.87 -5.60 0.38
CA SER A 49 8.02 -5.02 1.43
C SER A 49 7.09 -3.94 0.86
N ALA A 50 7.61 -3.13 -0.06
CA ALA A 50 6.80 -2.25 -0.90
C ALA A 50 7.50 -1.96 -2.22
N VAL A 51 6.70 -1.77 -3.26
CA VAL A 51 7.13 -1.29 -4.56
C VAL A 51 6.59 0.12 -4.74
N TRP A 52 7.48 1.08 -4.93
CA TRP A 52 7.16 2.49 -5.11
C TRP A 52 6.93 2.79 -6.58
N LEU A 53 5.71 3.16 -6.93
CA LEU A 53 5.40 3.70 -8.25
C LEU A 53 5.82 5.17 -8.28
N PHE A 54 6.82 5.49 -9.09
CA PHE A 54 7.26 6.86 -9.33
C PHE A 54 6.62 7.39 -10.62
N LEU A 55 5.59 8.21 -10.47
CA LEU A 55 4.87 8.84 -11.58
C LEU A 55 5.61 10.10 -12.02
N GLU A 56 6.20 10.06 -13.21
CA GLU A 56 6.93 11.16 -13.81
C GLU A 56 5.99 12.33 -14.16
N SER A 57 6.43 13.56 -13.89
CA SER A 57 5.71 14.78 -14.26
C SER A 57 5.83 15.12 -15.74
N GLY A 58 6.85 14.61 -16.42
CA GLY A 58 7.25 15.03 -17.77
C GLY A 58 8.28 16.16 -17.77
N GLN A 59 8.70 16.66 -16.60
CA GLN A 59 9.76 17.64 -16.43
C GLN A 59 11.04 16.93 -16.01
N ALA A 60 11.88 16.56 -16.99
CA ALA A 60 13.01 15.65 -16.79
C ALA A 60 13.95 16.02 -15.62
N GLU A 61 14.29 17.30 -15.45
CA GLU A 61 15.16 17.74 -14.35
C GLU A 61 14.50 17.56 -12.97
N ARG A 62 13.19 17.86 -12.86
CA ARG A 62 12.45 17.71 -11.60
C ARG A 62 12.19 16.24 -11.30
N ASP A 63 11.87 15.44 -12.32
CA ASP A 63 11.68 14.01 -12.21
C ASP A 63 12.97 13.32 -11.75
N GLN A 64 14.12 13.68 -12.34
CA GLN A 64 15.41 13.11 -11.95
C GLN A 64 15.76 13.47 -10.50
N ALA A 65 15.65 14.74 -10.11
CA ALA A 65 15.96 15.17 -8.75
C ALA A 65 15.05 14.48 -7.70
N ALA A 66 13.76 14.37 -7.99
CA ALA A 66 12.82 13.70 -7.08
C ALA A 66 13.06 12.18 -7.00
N LEU A 67 13.40 11.53 -8.11
CA LEU A 67 13.73 10.11 -8.13
C LEU A 67 15.00 9.84 -7.31
N GLU A 68 16.04 10.66 -7.46
CA GLU A 68 17.28 10.53 -6.66
C GLU A 68 17.01 10.68 -5.17
N ARG A 69 16.17 11.64 -4.76
CA ARG A 69 15.74 11.80 -3.36
C ARG A 69 15.01 10.56 -2.87
N LEU A 70 14.08 10.03 -3.67
CA LEU A 70 13.34 8.81 -3.34
C LEU A 70 14.29 7.62 -3.15
N GLU A 71 15.10 7.30 -4.15
CA GLU A 71 16.00 6.14 -4.13
C GLU A 71 17.00 6.23 -2.97
N THR A 72 17.57 7.41 -2.73
CA THR A 72 18.48 7.65 -1.60
C THR A 72 17.78 7.44 -0.26
N GLY A 73 16.59 8.01 -0.08
CA GLY A 73 15.79 7.84 1.12
C GLY A 73 15.44 6.37 1.37
N LEU A 74 15.01 5.64 0.33
CA LEU A 74 14.68 4.22 0.43
C LEU A 74 15.89 3.37 0.82
N GLN A 75 17.07 3.63 0.26
CA GLN A 75 18.30 2.94 0.66
C GLN A 75 18.64 3.16 2.13
N GLN A 76 18.52 4.39 2.62
CA GLN A 76 18.75 4.71 4.04
C GLN A 76 17.74 3.98 4.94
N GLN A 77 16.46 3.95 4.56
CA GLN A 77 15.43 3.26 5.34
C GLN A 77 15.64 1.75 5.32
N GLN A 78 16.03 1.15 4.19
CA GLN A 78 16.30 -0.27 4.11
C GLN A 78 17.48 -0.71 5.00
N ALA A 79 18.49 0.14 5.19
CA ALA A 79 19.61 -0.11 6.09
C ALA A 79 19.23 0.05 7.58
N ARG A 80 18.27 0.93 7.88
CA ARG A 80 17.84 1.27 9.25
C ARG A 80 16.78 0.31 9.78
N LEU A 81 15.80 -0.03 8.96
CA LEU A 81 14.60 -0.75 9.37
C LEU A 81 14.89 -2.22 9.65
N LYS A 82 14.00 -2.84 10.42
CA LYS A 82 14.01 -4.28 10.70
C LYS A 82 12.59 -4.79 10.55
N LEU A 83 12.45 -5.99 10.01
CA LEU A 83 11.14 -6.64 9.99
C LEU A 83 10.71 -6.95 11.43
N PRO A 84 9.41 -6.83 11.73
CA PRO A 84 8.85 -7.27 13.00
C PRO A 84 9.12 -8.75 13.24
N THR A 85 9.28 -9.13 14.50
CA THR A 85 9.38 -10.53 14.92
C THR A 85 8.01 -11.23 14.85
N ALA A 86 7.97 -12.56 14.82
CA ALA A 86 6.70 -13.30 14.77
C ALA A 86 5.72 -12.92 15.92
N PRO A 87 6.17 -12.74 17.19
CA PRO A 87 5.30 -12.27 18.26
C PRO A 87 4.75 -10.86 18.05
N GLU A 88 5.53 -9.97 17.43
CA GLU A 88 5.10 -8.61 17.11
C GLU A 88 4.06 -8.59 15.98
N MET A 89 4.09 -9.59 15.10
CA MET A 89 3.08 -9.81 14.06
C MET A 89 1.90 -10.67 14.53
N GLU A 90 1.85 -11.04 15.81
CA GLU A 90 0.85 -11.95 16.39
C GLU A 90 0.71 -13.30 15.65
N VAL A 91 1.80 -13.79 15.05
CA VAL A 91 1.85 -15.11 14.40
C VAL A 91 2.87 -16.01 15.08
N THR A 92 2.75 -17.31 14.87
CA THR A 92 3.74 -18.28 15.32
C THR A 92 4.96 -18.29 14.38
N GLU A 93 6.11 -18.63 14.93
CA GLU A 93 7.34 -18.90 14.16
C GLU A 93 7.13 -20.00 13.10
N GLN A 94 6.21 -20.93 13.33
CA GLN A 94 5.84 -21.95 12.35
C GLN A 94 5.09 -21.34 11.15
N GLN A 95 4.07 -20.51 11.41
CA GLN A 95 3.35 -19.81 10.35
C GLN A 95 4.28 -18.94 9.51
N LEU A 96 5.24 -18.25 10.14
CA LEU A 96 6.24 -17.44 9.44
C LEU A 96 7.15 -18.27 8.52
N ARG A 97 7.54 -19.49 8.94
CA ARG A 97 8.32 -20.43 8.13
C ARG A 97 7.53 -21.08 7.01
N GLU A 98 6.21 -21.21 7.16
CA GLU A 98 5.31 -21.80 6.16
C GLU A 98 4.92 -20.81 5.06
N LEU A 99 5.20 -19.51 5.23
CA LEU A 99 5.05 -18.51 4.18
C LEU A 99 5.95 -18.87 2.99
N LYS A 100 5.34 -19.06 1.83
CA LYS A 100 6.08 -19.34 0.59
C LYS A 100 6.67 -18.08 -0.04
N VAL A 101 6.20 -16.91 0.38
CA VAL A 101 6.76 -15.61 -0.02
C VAL A 101 7.85 -15.23 1.00
N PRO A 102 9.10 -15.01 0.57
CA PRO A 102 10.15 -14.61 1.49
C PRO A 102 9.88 -13.18 1.97
N LEU A 103 9.68 -12.98 3.27
CA LEU A 103 9.59 -11.63 3.82
C LEU A 103 10.96 -10.97 3.74
N LYS A 104 11.13 -10.03 2.81
CA LYS A 104 12.36 -9.26 2.63
C LYS A 104 12.07 -7.81 2.95
N LEU A 105 12.90 -7.22 3.80
CA LEU A 105 12.95 -5.77 3.93
C LEU A 105 13.61 -5.20 2.66
N SER A 106 12.78 -4.96 1.65
CA SER A 106 13.22 -4.43 0.37
C SER A 106 12.20 -3.43 -0.15
N PHE A 107 12.71 -2.30 -0.61
CA PHE A 107 11.93 -1.28 -1.32
C PHE A 107 12.48 -1.17 -2.74
N SER A 108 11.60 -1.29 -3.74
CA SER A 108 11.99 -1.13 -5.14
C SER A 108 11.17 -0.02 -5.80
N VAL A 109 11.70 0.57 -6.87
CA VAL A 109 11.03 1.66 -7.60
C VAL A 109 10.66 1.19 -9.01
N LEU A 110 9.46 1.56 -9.46
CA LEU A 110 8.98 1.42 -10.83
C LEU A 110 8.56 2.79 -11.34
N LYS A 111 9.23 3.25 -12.40
CA LYS A 111 8.87 4.49 -13.07
C LYS A 111 7.61 4.31 -13.91
N VAL A 112 6.74 5.30 -13.90
CA VAL A 112 5.50 5.35 -14.69
C VAL A 112 5.45 6.71 -15.37
N SER A 113 5.36 6.72 -16.70
CA SER A 113 5.14 7.96 -17.44
C SER A 113 3.66 8.30 -17.46
N ARG A 114 3.29 9.55 -17.14
CA ARG A 114 1.91 10.06 -17.29
C ARG A 114 1.37 9.93 -18.73
N SER A 115 2.26 9.93 -19.72
CA SER A 115 1.91 9.85 -21.13
C SER A 115 1.90 8.43 -21.70
N ASP A 116 2.23 7.41 -20.91
CA ASP A 116 2.23 6.03 -21.40
C ASP A 116 0.79 5.52 -21.58
N ALA A 117 0.39 5.32 -22.84
CA ALA A 117 -0.93 4.84 -23.20
C ALA A 117 -1.24 3.44 -22.64
N ALA A 118 -0.22 2.58 -22.46
CA ALA A 118 -0.41 1.25 -21.85
C ALA A 118 -0.74 1.35 -20.36
N GLU A 119 -0.33 2.44 -19.71
CA GLU A 119 -0.52 2.69 -18.28
C GLU A 119 -1.66 3.65 -17.98
N ALA A 120 -2.43 4.09 -18.98
CA ALA A 120 -3.49 5.09 -18.81
C ALA A 120 -4.49 4.75 -17.68
N PHE A 121 -4.84 3.47 -17.52
CA PHE A 121 -5.68 3.03 -16.39
C PHE A 121 -4.97 3.23 -15.04
N LEU A 122 -3.71 2.80 -14.92
CA LEU A 122 -2.93 2.94 -13.70
C LEU A 122 -2.71 4.42 -13.35
N VAL A 123 -2.29 5.24 -14.33
CA VAL A 123 -2.06 6.68 -14.17
C VAL A 123 -3.35 7.37 -13.68
N SER A 124 -4.50 7.03 -14.26
CA SER A 124 -5.79 7.58 -13.83
C SER A 124 -6.14 7.16 -12.40
N CYS A 125 -5.91 5.90 -12.02
CA CYS A 125 -6.12 5.45 -10.64
C CYS A 125 -5.23 6.21 -9.64
N LEU A 126 -3.96 6.46 -9.98
CA LEU A 126 -3.02 7.18 -9.12
C LEU A 126 -3.36 8.67 -8.99
N LEU A 127 -3.70 9.34 -10.10
CA LEU A 127 -4.00 10.77 -10.08
C LEU A 127 -5.37 11.08 -9.48
N ARG A 128 -6.30 10.12 -9.48
CA ARG A 128 -7.64 10.26 -8.90
C ARG A 128 -7.78 9.67 -7.51
N SER A 129 -6.71 9.16 -6.90
CA SER A 129 -6.80 8.58 -5.57
C SER A 129 -7.02 9.61 -4.47
N GLU A 130 -6.66 10.87 -4.73
CA GLU A 130 -6.81 12.02 -3.83
C GLU A 130 -7.30 13.23 -4.67
N GLU A 131 -7.99 14.18 -4.04
CA GLU A 131 -8.77 15.22 -4.74
C GLU A 131 -7.92 16.18 -5.59
N ASP A 132 -6.68 16.43 -5.19
CA ASP A 132 -5.82 17.47 -5.74
C ASP A 132 -4.78 16.94 -6.76
N LEU A 133 -4.47 15.65 -6.76
CA LEU A 133 -3.33 15.10 -7.52
C LEU A 133 -3.46 15.29 -9.04
N GLU A 134 -4.65 15.19 -9.63
CA GLU A 134 -4.85 15.44 -11.07
C GLU A 134 -4.37 16.84 -11.51
N GLN A 135 -4.45 17.82 -10.61
CA GLN A 135 -4.12 19.22 -10.90
C GLN A 135 -2.62 19.50 -10.73
N LEU A 136 -1.89 18.61 -10.06
CA LEU A 136 -0.47 18.78 -9.79
C LEU A 136 0.38 18.29 -10.98
N SER A 137 1.27 19.15 -11.42
CA SER A 137 2.29 18.88 -12.46
C SER A 137 3.64 18.46 -11.86
N GLU A 138 3.63 17.87 -10.67
CA GLU A 138 4.82 17.45 -9.92
C GLU A 138 5.08 15.94 -10.07
N PRO A 139 6.34 15.48 -9.91
CA PRO A 139 6.62 14.05 -9.78
C PRO A 139 5.95 13.51 -8.51
N MET A 140 5.48 12.27 -8.55
CA MET A 140 4.80 11.66 -7.41
C MET A 140 5.34 10.27 -7.13
N ALA A 141 5.37 9.88 -5.85
CA ALA A 141 5.78 8.55 -5.42
C ALA A 141 4.66 7.90 -4.58
N PHE A 142 4.27 6.69 -4.95
CA PHE A 142 3.18 5.94 -4.32
C PHE A 142 3.70 4.57 -3.86
N PRO A 143 3.79 4.30 -2.55
CA PRO A 143 4.16 2.96 -2.08
C PRO A 143 2.99 2.00 -2.26
N VAL A 144 3.28 0.84 -2.86
CA VAL A 144 2.34 -0.26 -3.03
C VAL A 144 2.83 -1.47 -2.25
N PHE A 145 1.98 -2.06 -1.43
CA PHE A 145 2.36 -3.14 -0.51
C PHE A 145 1.29 -4.22 -0.38
N GLY A 146 1.68 -5.36 0.21
CA GLY A 146 0.82 -6.53 0.38
C GLY A 146 0.25 -7.03 -0.96
N ARG A 147 -1.08 -7.16 -1.04
CA ARG A 147 -1.78 -7.60 -2.26
C ARG A 147 -2.20 -6.43 -3.15
N GLY A 148 -1.33 -5.43 -3.31
CA GLY A 148 -1.56 -4.28 -4.19
C GLY A 148 -2.27 -3.09 -3.56
N ARG A 149 -2.15 -2.89 -2.23
CA ARG A 149 -2.68 -1.68 -1.59
C ARG A 149 -1.71 -0.54 -1.81
N VAL A 150 -2.20 0.56 -2.35
CA VAL A 150 -1.48 1.83 -2.51
C VAL A 150 -1.78 2.68 -1.28
N LEU A 151 -0.74 3.28 -0.70
CA LEU A 151 -0.87 4.27 0.37
C LEU A 151 -1.28 5.65 -0.21
N TYR A 152 -0.89 6.74 0.46
CA TYR A 152 -0.99 8.12 -0.03
C TYR A 152 0.19 8.50 -0.94
N ALA A 153 0.02 9.56 -1.72
CA ALA A 153 1.06 10.12 -2.58
C ALA A 153 2.09 10.96 -1.80
N LEU A 154 3.35 10.87 -2.21
CA LEU A 154 4.35 11.90 -1.95
C LEU A 154 4.54 12.71 -3.24
N ALA A 155 4.17 13.99 -3.25
CA ALA A 155 4.21 14.84 -4.46
C ALA A 155 5.30 15.92 -4.36
N GLY A 156 6.09 16.10 -5.43
CA GLY A 156 7.09 17.17 -5.57
C GLY A 156 8.10 17.19 -4.43
N ASP A 157 8.12 18.29 -3.67
CA ASP A 157 8.97 18.47 -2.49
C ASP A 157 8.52 17.65 -1.28
N GLY A 158 7.31 17.08 -1.32
CA GLY A 158 6.87 16.04 -0.39
C GLY A 158 7.62 14.71 -0.56
N ILE A 159 8.37 14.52 -1.66
CA ILE A 159 9.32 13.41 -1.81
C ILE A 159 10.62 13.80 -1.08
N ALA A 160 10.59 13.69 0.24
CA ALA A 160 11.63 14.13 1.15
C ALA A 160 11.96 13.06 2.20
N GLU A 161 13.12 13.15 2.82
CA GLU A 161 13.63 12.15 3.77
C GLU A 161 12.61 11.80 4.86
N GLY A 162 12.00 12.80 5.51
CA GLY A 162 11.07 12.57 6.61
C GLY A 162 9.77 11.87 6.21
N THR A 163 9.22 12.20 5.04
CA THR A 163 7.98 11.59 4.54
C THR A 163 8.22 10.19 3.99
N ILE A 164 9.37 9.96 3.34
CA ILE A 164 9.81 8.62 2.93
C ILE A 164 10.02 7.74 4.16
N ALA A 165 10.70 8.26 5.19
CA ALA A 165 10.91 7.54 6.44
C ALA A 165 9.58 7.16 7.11
N ALA A 166 8.65 8.11 7.25
CA ALA A 166 7.34 7.86 7.85
C ALA A 166 6.54 6.79 7.08
N ALA A 167 6.55 6.83 5.75
CA ALA A 167 5.92 5.82 4.92
C ALA A 167 6.58 4.45 5.10
N CYS A 168 7.91 4.36 5.08
CA CYS A 168 8.63 3.09 5.29
C CYS A 168 8.43 2.51 6.70
N ASP A 169 8.42 3.35 7.74
CA ASP A 169 8.10 2.95 9.12
C ASP A 169 6.69 2.36 9.19
N PHE A 170 5.70 3.02 8.56
CA PHE A 170 4.33 2.52 8.49
C PHE A 170 4.25 1.15 7.80
N LEU A 171 4.89 1.01 6.63
CA LEU A 171 4.84 -0.21 5.82
C LEU A 171 5.48 -1.40 6.52
N THR A 172 6.53 -1.17 7.31
CA THR A 172 7.25 -2.21 8.05
C THR A 172 6.71 -2.45 9.46
N GLY A 173 5.69 -1.69 9.89
CA GLY A 173 5.12 -1.80 11.23
C GLY A 173 4.37 -3.12 11.48
N PRO A 174 4.28 -3.57 12.75
CA PRO A 174 3.71 -4.88 13.13
C PRO A 174 2.24 -5.10 12.71
N CYS A 175 1.47 -4.03 12.50
CA CYS A 175 0.04 -4.11 12.18
C CYS A 175 -0.31 -3.78 10.72
N SER A 176 0.66 -3.36 9.89
CA SER A 176 0.41 -2.97 8.49
C SER A 176 -0.13 -4.13 7.65
N CYS A 177 0.12 -5.37 8.07
CA CYS A 177 -0.30 -6.59 7.38
C CYS A 177 -1.61 -7.22 7.91
N GLN A 178 -2.11 -6.78 9.08
CA GLN A 178 -3.16 -7.51 9.79
C GLN A 178 -4.59 -7.06 9.42
N VAL A 179 -4.86 -5.80 9.10
CA VAL A 179 -6.24 -5.42 8.69
C VAL A 179 -6.19 -4.54 7.46
N LYS A 180 -6.27 -5.18 6.28
CA LYS A 180 -6.25 -4.51 4.97
C LYS A 180 -7.27 -3.37 4.86
N GLU A 181 -8.45 -3.54 5.44
CA GLU A 181 -9.54 -2.55 5.41
C GLU A 181 -9.30 -1.34 6.33
N GLN A 182 -8.37 -1.41 7.29
CA GLN A 182 -8.04 -0.31 8.19
C GLN A 182 -6.76 0.46 7.79
N ASN A 183 -5.97 -0.08 6.87
CA ASN A 183 -4.85 0.64 6.31
C ASN A 183 -5.35 1.80 5.44
N PRO A 184 -4.78 3.00 5.49
CA PRO A 184 -5.18 4.07 4.57
C PRO A 184 -4.89 3.70 3.11
N GLY A 185 -5.55 4.41 2.19
CA GLY A 185 -5.35 4.27 0.74
C GLY A 185 -6.36 3.37 0.02
N PHE A 186 -5.96 2.79 -1.11
CA PHE A 186 -6.84 2.07 -2.03
C PHE A 186 -6.19 0.84 -2.64
N ASP A 187 -6.99 -0.05 -3.23
CA ASP A 187 -6.49 -1.27 -3.87
C ASP A 187 -6.39 -1.13 -5.40
N LEU A 188 -5.25 -1.53 -5.95
CA LEU A 188 -5.09 -1.68 -7.40
C LEU A 188 -5.65 -3.01 -7.90
N LEU A 189 -6.21 -2.97 -9.10
CA LEU A 189 -6.53 -4.18 -9.85
C LEU A 189 -5.23 -4.79 -10.39
N LEU A 190 -4.76 -5.84 -9.70
CA LEU A 190 -3.55 -6.60 -10.06
C LEU A 190 -3.91 -8.03 -10.44
N ALA A 191 -3.40 -8.49 -11.59
CA ALA A 191 -3.52 -9.87 -12.01
C ALA A 191 -2.43 -10.72 -11.34
N GLY A 192 -2.77 -11.39 -10.24
CA GLY A 192 -1.86 -12.27 -9.51
C GLY A 192 -2.59 -13.41 -8.80
N ASP A 193 -2.01 -14.62 -8.85
CA ASP A 193 -2.50 -15.79 -8.11
C ASP A 193 -1.98 -15.74 -6.66
N TRP A 194 -2.60 -14.86 -5.87
CA TRP A 194 -2.20 -14.60 -4.48
C TRP A 194 -2.40 -15.82 -3.57
N ASP A 195 -3.44 -16.62 -3.82
CA ASP A 195 -3.78 -17.78 -2.98
C ASP A 195 -2.75 -18.89 -3.14
N ARG A 196 -2.27 -19.14 -4.37
CA ARG A 196 -1.18 -20.10 -4.61
C ARG A 196 0.10 -19.73 -3.86
N LEU A 197 0.39 -18.43 -3.76
CA LEU A 197 1.63 -17.90 -3.17
C LEU A 197 1.58 -17.74 -1.66
N LEU A 198 0.47 -17.25 -1.11
CA LEU A 198 0.32 -17.07 0.33
C LEU A 198 -0.10 -18.37 1.04
N GLY A 199 -0.62 -19.35 0.28
CA GLY A 199 -1.17 -20.58 0.86
C GLY A 199 -2.38 -20.29 1.75
N GLY A 200 -2.60 -21.15 2.75
CA GLY A 200 -3.66 -20.96 3.76
C GLY A 200 -3.25 -20.09 4.96
N VAL A 201 -2.04 -19.51 4.94
CA VAL A 201 -1.53 -18.67 6.03
C VAL A 201 -2.13 -17.28 5.86
N LEU A 202 -3.29 -17.08 6.46
CA LEU A 202 -3.81 -15.76 6.73
C LEU A 202 -3.04 -15.20 7.93
N VAL A 203 -2.36 -14.07 7.74
CA VAL A 203 -1.80 -13.26 8.84
C VAL A 203 -2.94 -12.54 9.59
N SER A 204 -4.17 -12.69 9.11
CA SER A 204 -5.35 -12.03 9.66
C SER A 204 -6.65 -12.70 9.28
N ASP A 205 -7.53 -12.82 10.26
CA ASP A 205 -8.89 -13.29 10.04
C ASP A 205 -9.68 -12.24 9.24
N PRO A 206 -10.53 -12.67 8.29
CA PRO A 206 -11.47 -11.74 7.68
C PRO A 206 -12.32 -11.11 8.78
N LEU A 207 -12.56 -9.80 8.67
CA LEU A 207 -13.58 -9.15 9.49
C LEU A 207 -14.88 -9.95 9.35
N PRO A 208 -15.59 -10.25 10.46
CA PRO A 208 -16.86 -10.95 10.38
C PRO A 208 -17.74 -10.23 9.35
N GLN A 209 -18.18 -10.95 8.30
CA GLN A 209 -19.02 -10.35 7.27
C GLN A 209 -20.27 -9.78 7.95
N GLU A 210 -20.36 -8.45 7.99
CA GLU A 210 -21.58 -7.75 8.38
C GLU A 210 -22.65 -8.07 7.33
N THR A 211 -23.51 -9.03 7.63
CA THR A 211 -24.65 -9.36 6.78
C THR A 211 -25.73 -8.30 6.99
N GLY A 212 -25.68 -7.24 6.18
CA GLY A 212 -26.81 -6.33 5.96
C GLY A 212 -26.64 -4.91 6.52
N VAL A 213 -27.41 -4.00 5.92
CA VAL A 213 -27.46 -2.58 6.28
C VAL A 213 -27.97 -2.42 7.72
N GLY A 214 -27.09 -1.99 8.64
CA GLY A 214 -27.48 -1.21 9.81
C GLY A 214 -28.03 -1.93 11.04
N ARG A 215 -27.88 -3.26 11.19
CA ARG A 215 -28.09 -3.94 12.48
C ARG A 215 -27.15 -5.13 12.64
N GLY A 216 -26.01 -4.90 13.27
CA GLY A 216 -25.25 -5.98 13.89
C GLY A 216 -26.12 -6.66 14.95
N THR A 217 -26.61 -7.87 14.67
CA THR A 217 -27.32 -8.72 15.64
C THR A 217 -26.36 -9.52 16.53
N GLY A 218 -25.05 -9.32 16.38
CA GLY A 218 -24.06 -9.85 17.31
C GLY A 218 -23.94 -8.96 18.53
N ALA A 219 -24.05 -9.55 19.73
CA ALA A 219 -23.65 -8.84 20.94
C ALA A 219 -22.19 -8.36 20.78
N PRO A 220 -21.88 -7.10 21.14
CA PRO A 220 -20.53 -6.57 21.04
C PRO A 220 -19.57 -7.51 21.79
N LYS A 221 -18.58 -8.04 21.09
CA LYS A 221 -17.53 -8.84 21.71
C LYS A 221 -16.53 -7.88 22.33
N LEU A 222 -16.30 -8.05 23.63
CA LEU A 222 -15.22 -7.36 24.32
C LEU A 222 -13.90 -7.93 23.77
N LEU A 223 -13.17 -7.12 23.02
CA LEU A 223 -11.80 -7.44 22.64
C LEU A 223 -10.90 -7.14 23.85
N THR A 224 -10.13 -8.14 24.28
CA THR A 224 -9.16 -7.96 25.35
C THR A 224 -8.01 -7.12 24.81
N ILE A 225 -7.98 -5.84 25.15
CA ILE A 225 -6.84 -4.97 24.83
C ILE A 225 -5.65 -5.40 25.70
N PRO A 226 -4.51 -5.83 25.11
CA PRO A 226 -3.32 -6.14 25.89
C PRO A 226 -2.89 -4.93 26.71
N SER A 227 -2.48 -5.14 27.96
CA SER A 227 -1.94 -4.07 28.79
C SER A 227 -0.72 -3.45 28.09
N GLY A 228 -0.83 -2.17 27.73
CA GLY A 228 0.24 -1.42 27.07
C GLY A 228 1.59 -1.59 27.79
N ARG A 229 2.67 -1.70 27.03
CA ARG A 229 4.02 -1.93 27.53
C ARG A 229 4.43 -0.76 28.43
N ARG A 230 4.39 -0.93 29.76
CA ARG A 230 4.97 0.03 30.72
C ARG A 230 6.48 0.03 30.54
N THR A 231 7.02 1.04 29.87
CA THR A 231 8.45 1.35 29.96
C THR A 231 8.75 1.69 31.41
N GLY A 232 9.70 0.96 32.00
CA GLY A 232 10.04 1.06 33.42
C GLY A 232 10.67 2.40 33.76
N GLY A 233 9.85 3.40 34.07
CA GLY A 233 10.25 4.59 34.81
C GLY A 233 9.91 4.41 36.29
N LYS A 234 10.92 4.19 37.13
CA LYS A 234 10.78 4.32 38.59
C LYS A 234 10.48 5.79 38.91
N GLY A 235 9.20 6.11 39.07
CA GLY A 235 8.72 7.34 39.69
C GLY A 235 7.80 6.97 40.83
N SER A 236 8.34 6.86 42.04
CA SER A 236 7.56 6.77 43.26
C SER A 236 6.86 8.11 43.50
N VAL A 237 5.53 8.11 43.48
CA VAL A 237 4.71 9.20 44.04
C VAL A 237 4.46 8.83 45.51
N PRO A 238 4.85 9.65 46.50
CA PRO A 238 4.51 9.38 47.89
C PRO A 238 3.05 9.74 48.15
N ASP A 239 2.44 8.99 49.06
CA ASP A 239 1.06 9.16 49.48
C ASP A 239 0.92 10.40 50.39
N ARG A 240 -0.11 11.21 50.09
CA ARG A 240 -0.67 12.40 50.78
C ARG A 240 -0.15 13.77 50.39
#